data_AF-A0A8H5FEG1-F1
#
_entry.id   AF-A0A8H5FEG1-F1
#
_cell.length_a   1.000
_cell.length_b   1.000
_cell.length_c   1.000
_cell.angle_alpha   90.00
_cell.angle_beta   90.00
_cell.angle_gamma   90.00
#
_symmetry.space_group_name_H-M   'P 1'
#
loop_
_entity.id
_entity.type
_entity.pdbx_description
1 polymer ?
#
loop_
_entity_poly.entity_id
_entity_poly.type
_entity_poly.pdbx_seq_one_letter_code
_entity_poly.pdbx_strand_id
1 'polypeptide(L)'
;MEESFPIIRVFPVSRQGKWRAICMPESSLRFNVFIILIELGSRHLAGLKLGVYVVPGGFLQDVNKTILNTNIHIGDVCSGNNGLARCNWDFDANSDAVQQWHDSVVEQFGRWGVDFIKLDFITPGSPQNGVNLPANESLVVAAYHTAISRSSRPMRLAISWKLDRDPSDFAIWSSNADSFRTDQDINNAGSNSASSTSWGTVQRAIDNYRQYIVLHTGQDEVLSIYPDMDNMFVANAGAISGVTNEQRRTILNHWMLAGSNLMLGSDLSNIDGFGRSLVSNTATFSAIADFASKYPMRPRNPGSGQGVAQQLQAWIAGPSLSAPTGNSTALVLLANYGPDLGQGGFQTSLTGSQTVSISLAELGIASRSWNAKDVWNNKNLGVLKGNSAILSKNLGEGESAVILLTKRV
;
A
#
# COMPACT_ATOMS: atom_id res chain seq x y z
N MET A 1 14.20 -17.00 33.08
CA MET A 1 14.06 -15.64 32.54
C MET A 1 13.21 -15.77 31.29
N GLU A 2 11.94 -15.40 31.36
CA GLU A 2 10.99 -15.51 30.25
C GLU A 2 11.03 -14.22 29.44
N GLU A 3 11.75 -14.24 28.32
CA GLU A 3 11.69 -13.18 27.31
C GLU A 3 10.30 -13.18 26.67
N SER A 4 9.69 -12.00 26.57
CA SER A 4 8.43 -11.80 25.90
C SER A 4 8.63 -11.49 24.42
N PHE A 5 7.87 -12.18 23.58
CA PHE A 5 7.91 -12.02 22.13
C PHE A 5 6.58 -11.43 21.63
N PRO A 6 6.61 -10.50 20.66
CA PRO A 6 5.40 -9.98 20.04
C PRO A 6 4.64 -11.07 19.27
N ILE A 7 3.31 -10.95 19.26
CA ILE A 7 2.42 -11.76 18.41
C ILE A 7 2.72 -11.44 16.95
N ILE A 8 3.18 -12.43 16.19
CA ILE A 8 3.53 -12.30 14.77
C ILE A 8 2.41 -12.90 13.92
N ARG A 9 1.89 -12.14 12.94
CA ARG A 9 1.20 -12.72 11.78
C ARG A 9 2.18 -12.80 10.61
N VAL A 10 2.43 -14.02 10.13
CA VAL A 10 3.36 -14.32 9.03
C VAL A 10 2.60 -14.42 7.72
N PHE A 11 3.02 -13.66 6.70
CA PHE A 11 2.47 -13.74 5.33
C PHE A 11 3.56 -14.24 4.35
N PRO A 12 3.42 -15.43 3.74
CA PRO A 12 4.31 -15.87 2.66
C PRO A 12 3.72 -15.56 1.27
N VAL A 13 4.55 -15.11 0.33
CA VAL A 13 4.21 -14.93 -1.10
C VAL A 13 5.10 -15.86 -1.94
N SER A 14 4.57 -16.76 -2.79
CA SER A 14 5.41 -17.61 -3.68
C SER A 14 4.74 -18.02 -5.00
N ARG A 15 5.59 -18.16 -6.03
CA ARG A 15 5.32 -18.41 -7.46
C ARG A 15 4.83 -19.82 -7.84
N GLN A 16 4.73 -20.80 -6.95
CA GLN A 16 4.36 -22.17 -7.35
C GLN A 16 3.44 -22.89 -6.36
N GLY A 17 2.15 -22.57 -6.45
CA GLY A 17 1.11 -23.61 -6.60
C GLY A 17 0.62 -24.42 -5.41
N LYS A 18 1.20 -24.39 -4.20
CA LYS A 18 0.57 -24.96 -2.98
C LYS A 18 1.06 -24.28 -1.69
N TRP A 19 0.18 -23.58 -0.95
CA TRP A 19 0.50 -23.02 0.39
C TRP A 19 -0.68 -23.09 1.37
N ARG A 20 -0.37 -23.26 2.67
CA ARG A 20 -1.27 -23.22 3.83
C ARG A 20 -0.99 -21.94 4.65
N ALA A 21 -2.03 -21.26 5.11
CA ALA A 21 -1.93 -20.18 6.09
C ALA A 21 -1.88 -20.75 7.51
N ILE A 22 -1.04 -20.18 8.38
CA ILE A 22 -0.97 -20.53 9.81
C ILE A 22 -1.25 -19.26 10.62
N CYS A 23 -2.44 -19.18 11.23
CA CYS A 23 -2.75 -18.24 12.31
C CYS A 23 -2.63 -19.01 13.64
N MET A 24 -1.87 -18.50 14.62
CA MET A 24 -1.72 -19.17 15.93
C MET A 24 -1.95 -18.19 17.09
N PRO A 25 -2.75 -18.56 18.11
CA PRO A 25 -2.90 -17.80 19.34
C PRO A 25 -1.76 -18.04 20.36
N GLU A 26 -1.64 -17.09 21.27
CA GLU A 26 -0.52 -16.74 22.17
C GLU A 26 0.05 -17.88 23.05
N SER A 27 -0.69 -18.97 23.29
CA SER A 27 -0.32 -20.01 24.26
C SER A 27 0.62 -21.11 23.74
N SER A 28 1.10 -21.03 22.49
CA SER A 28 1.82 -22.14 21.83
C SER A 28 3.25 -21.84 21.37
N LEU A 29 3.81 -20.69 21.77
CA LEU A 29 5.11 -20.20 21.28
C LEU A 29 6.35 -21.02 21.73
N ARG A 30 6.30 -21.79 22.83
CA ARG A 30 7.53 -22.43 23.35
C ARG A 30 7.98 -23.70 22.64
N PHE A 31 7.07 -24.42 21.98
CA PHE A 31 7.38 -25.65 21.24
C PHE A 31 7.46 -25.44 19.71
N ASN A 32 6.99 -24.29 19.20
CA ASN A 32 6.80 -24.05 17.76
C ASN A 32 7.77 -23.05 17.10
N VAL A 33 8.55 -22.28 17.86
CA VAL A 33 9.53 -21.33 17.27
C VAL A 33 10.55 -22.06 16.39
N PHE A 34 10.95 -23.29 16.75
CA PHE A 34 11.91 -24.06 15.95
C PHE A 34 11.35 -24.53 14.59
N ILE A 35 10.08 -24.96 14.56
CA ILE A 35 9.40 -25.37 13.31
C ILE A 35 9.13 -24.14 12.43
N ILE A 36 8.72 -23.03 13.03
CA ILE A 36 8.53 -21.76 12.34
C ILE A 36 9.86 -21.31 11.73
N LEU A 37 10.97 -21.34 12.47
CA LEU A 37 12.29 -20.95 11.95
C LEU A 37 12.79 -21.87 10.82
N ILE A 38 12.52 -23.18 10.88
CA ILE A 38 12.83 -24.11 9.78
C ILE A 38 11.98 -23.79 8.55
N GLU A 39 10.68 -23.56 8.73
CA GLU A 39 9.79 -23.24 7.63
C GLU A 39 10.15 -21.87 7.03
N LEU A 40 10.47 -20.87 7.86
CA LEU A 40 10.97 -19.56 7.44
C LEU A 40 12.31 -19.65 6.69
N GLY A 41 13.26 -20.44 7.20
CA GLY A 41 14.51 -20.73 6.50
C GLY A 41 14.28 -21.35 5.12
N SER A 42 13.38 -22.33 5.02
CA SER A 42 13.00 -22.95 3.74
C SER A 42 12.31 -21.97 2.78
N ARG A 43 11.56 -20.99 3.30
CA ARG A 43 10.88 -19.95 2.51
C ARG A 43 11.87 -18.93 1.96
N HIS A 44 12.85 -18.52 2.75
CA HIS A 44 13.95 -17.66 2.27
C HIS A 44 14.78 -18.36 1.20
N LEU A 45 15.05 -19.66 1.35
CA LEU A 45 15.72 -20.46 0.31
C LEU A 45 14.91 -20.54 -1.00
N ALA A 46 13.58 -20.41 -0.93
CA ALA A 46 12.71 -20.29 -2.10
C ALA A 46 12.60 -18.85 -2.66
N GLY A 47 13.40 -17.91 -2.14
CA GLY A 47 13.46 -16.51 -2.58
C GLY A 47 12.34 -15.62 -2.02
N LEU A 48 11.62 -16.09 -1.00
CA LEU A 48 10.52 -15.34 -0.39
C LEU A 48 11.05 -14.46 0.74
N LYS A 49 10.21 -13.53 1.17
CA LYS A 49 10.49 -12.62 2.28
C LYS A 49 9.47 -12.80 3.39
N LEU A 50 9.86 -12.48 4.62
CA LEU A 50 9.02 -12.55 5.81
C LEU A 50 8.55 -11.17 6.24
N GLY A 51 7.23 -11.00 6.41
CA GLY A 51 6.63 -9.82 7.01
C GLY A 51 6.06 -10.09 8.41
N VAL A 52 6.11 -9.09 9.29
CA VAL A 52 5.45 -9.09 10.60
C VAL A 52 4.52 -7.90 10.75
N TYR A 53 3.45 -8.09 11.51
CA TYR A 53 2.50 -7.06 11.89
C TYR A 53 2.72 -6.69 13.36
N VAL A 54 2.81 -5.39 13.65
CA VAL A 54 3.14 -4.89 14.99
C VAL A 54 2.22 -3.72 15.35
N VAL A 55 1.82 -3.67 16.62
CA VAL A 55 1.13 -2.51 17.21
C VAL A 55 2.07 -1.81 18.19
N PRO A 56 2.02 -0.47 18.29
CA PRO A 56 2.80 0.33 19.23
C PRO A 56 2.61 -0.08 20.70
N GLY A 57 3.65 0.16 21.49
CA GLY A 57 3.62 0.03 22.94
C GLY A 57 4.22 -1.26 23.50
N GLY A 58 4.58 -1.20 24.78
CA GLY A 58 5.06 -2.36 25.55
C GLY A 58 3.90 -3.22 26.00
N PHE A 59 4.05 -4.55 26.06
CA PHE A 59 2.97 -5.40 26.57
C PHE A 59 2.71 -5.17 28.06
N LEU A 60 1.44 -5.06 28.44
CA LEU A 60 1.05 -4.89 29.85
C LEU A 60 1.47 -6.07 30.72
N GLN A 61 1.52 -7.29 30.17
CA GLN A 61 1.96 -8.48 30.89
C GLN A 61 3.48 -8.49 31.18
N ASP A 62 4.24 -7.61 30.53
CA ASP A 62 5.70 -7.59 30.59
C ASP A 62 6.26 -6.40 31.35
N VAL A 63 5.41 -5.56 31.96
CA VAL A 63 5.85 -4.33 32.65
C VAL A 63 6.90 -4.61 33.74
N ASN A 64 6.88 -5.78 34.38
CA ASN A 64 7.87 -6.17 35.40
C ASN A 64 9.13 -6.84 34.81
N LYS A 65 9.19 -7.07 33.50
CA LYS A 65 10.40 -7.59 32.84
C LYS A 65 11.35 -6.46 32.53
N THR A 66 12.65 -6.77 32.51
CA THR A 66 13.68 -5.80 32.16
C THR A 66 13.87 -5.72 30.65
N ILE A 67 14.18 -4.52 30.16
CA ILE A 67 14.60 -4.31 28.78
C ILE A 67 15.95 -5.01 28.57
N LEU A 68 16.11 -5.73 27.46
CA LEU A 68 17.30 -6.54 27.19
C LEU A 68 18.59 -5.70 27.32
N ASN A 69 19.59 -6.25 28.03
CA ASN A 69 20.87 -5.59 28.35
C ASN A 69 20.75 -4.35 29.27
N THR A 70 19.66 -4.21 30.01
CA THR A 70 19.45 -3.14 31.00
C THR A 70 18.93 -3.71 32.32
N ASN A 71 18.88 -2.85 33.34
CA ASN A 71 18.14 -3.12 34.59
C ASN A 71 16.83 -2.32 34.67
N ILE A 72 16.39 -1.71 33.57
CA ILE A 72 15.19 -0.87 33.51
C ILE A 72 13.98 -1.76 33.25
N HIS A 73 12.93 -1.64 34.06
CA HIS A 73 11.69 -2.36 33.80
C HIS A 73 10.91 -1.69 32.68
N ILE A 74 10.18 -2.49 31.87
CA ILE A 74 9.32 -1.94 30.80
C ILE A 74 8.29 -0.97 31.39
N GLY A 75 7.76 -1.26 32.59
CA GLY A 75 6.81 -0.40 33.29
C GLY A 75 7.38 0.92 33.79
N ASP A 76 8.71 1.09 33.82
CA ASP A 76 9.35 2.37 34.19
C ASP A 76 9.36 3.36 33.02
N VAL A 77 9.17 2.88 31.79
CA VAL A 77 9.29 3.67 30.55
C VAL A 77 8.01 3.68 29.71
N CYS A 78 6.94 3.12 30.24
CA CYS A 78 5.63 3.13 29.61
C CYS A 78 4.51 3.21 30.64
N SER A 79 3.35 3.75 30.24
CA SER A 79 2.20 3.88 31.14
C SER A 79 0.87 3.77 30.40
N GLY A 80 -0.22 3.59 31.17
CA GLY A 80 -1.57 3.50 30.63
C GLY A 80 -1.86 2.19 29.89
N ASN A 81 -3.01 2.17 29.20
CA ASN A 81 -3.46 1.04 28.38
C ASN A 81 -4.10 1.59 27.10
N ASN A 82 -3.54 1.24 25.94
CA ASN A 82 -4.05 1.70 24.66
C ASN A 82 -5.24 0.89 24.12
N GLY A 83 -5.73 -0.10 24.88
CA GLY A 83 -6.83 -0.97 24.47
C GLY A 83 -6.39 -2.16 23.59
N LEU A 84 -5.09 -2.29 23.29
CA LEU A 84 -4.50 -3.38 22.51
C LEU A 84 -3.58 -4.27 23.37
N ALA A 85 -3.83 -4.32 24.68
CA ALA A 85 -2.98 -4.96 25.69
C ALA A 85 -1.55 -4.37 25.76
N ARG A 86 -1.40 -3.08 25.41
CA ARG A 86 -0.13 -2.36 25.48
C ARG A 86 -0.20 -1.12 26.35
N CYS A 87 0.91 -0.78 26.98
CA CYS A 87 1.19 0.53 27.55
C CYS A 87 1.80 1.46 26.50
N ASN A 88 1.65 2.77 26.71
CA ASN A 88 2.16 3.82 25.84
C ASN A 88 3.58 4.20 26.25
N TRP A 89 4.48 4.32 25.28
CA TRP A 89 5.87 4.70 25.54
C TRP A 89 5.98 6.16 26.01
N ASP A 90 6.85 6.39 27.00
CA ASP A 90 7.21 7.72 27.48
C ASP A 90 8.54 8.16 26.85
N PHE A 91 8.44 8.82 25.69
CA PHE A 91 9.62 9.37 25.01
C PHE A 91 10.17 10.64 25.66
N ASP A 92 9.39 11.33 26.50
CA ASP A 92 9.80 12.60 27.11
C ASP A 92 10.77 12.37 28.27
N ALA A 93 10.46 11.42 29.15
CA ALA A 93 11.29 11.11 30.31
C ALA A 93 12.32 10.01 30.05
N ASN A 94 12.09 9.13 29.07
CA ASN A 94 12.81 7.86 28.95
C ASN A 94 13.26 7.50 27.52
N SER A 95 13.52 8.49 26.66
CA SER A 95 13.87 8.30 25.24
C SER A 95 14.92 7.20 24.97
N ASP A 96 16.04 7.20 25.70
CA ASP A 96 17.12 6.22 25.52
C ASP A 96 16.68 4.79 25.87
N ALA A 97 15.94 4.61 26.97
CA ALA A 97 15.47 3.30 27.41
C ALA A 97 14.36 2.77 26.50
N VAL A 98 13.46 3.64 26.04
CA VAL A 98 12.46 3.30 25.02
C VAL A 98 13.16 2.87 23.72
N GLN A 99 14.21 3.58 23.29
CA GLN A 99 14.97 3.18 22.10
C GLN A 99 15.66 1.82 22.29
N GLN A 100 16.25 1.54 23.45
CA GLN A 100 16.85 0.23 23.76
C GLN A 100 15.84 -0.91 23.67
N TRP A 101 14.58 -0.68 24.07
CA TRP A 101 13.51 -1.66 23.85
C TRP A 101 13.25 -1.90 22.36
N HIS A 102 13.13 -0.85 21.55
CA HIS A 102 12.92 -0.97 20.10
C HIS A 102 14.10 -1.69 19.41
N ASP A 103 15.33 -1.34 19.78
CA ASP A 103 16.55 -1.99 19.30
C ASP A 103 16.52 -3.50 19.60
N SER A 104 16.09 -3.89 20.81
CA SER A 104 15.98 -5.31 21.19
C SER A 104 14.93 -6.09 20.38
N VAL A 105 13.78 -5.47 20.09
CA VAL A 105 12.70 -6.09 19.32
C VAL A 105 13.10 -6.24 17.86
N VAL A 106 13.69 -5.20 17.25
CA VAL A 106 14.12 -5.26 15.85
C VAL A 106 15.32 -6.18 15.67
N GLU A 107 16.25 -6.23 16.62
CA GLU A 107 17.33 -7.24 16.60
C GLU A 107 16.77 -8.66 16.63
N GLN A 108 15.73 -8.90 17.43
CA GLN A 108 15.03 -10.18 17.44
C GLN A 108 14.36 -10.49 16.10
N PHE A 109 13.72 -9.51 15.46
CA PHE A 109 13.20 -9.65 14.10
C PHE A 109 14.30 -9.96 13.09
N GLY A 110 15.47 -9.33 13.24
CA GLY A 110 16.68 -9.61 12.46
C GLY A 110 17.09 -11.08 12.56
N ARG A 111 17.15 -11.62 13.77
CA ARG A 111 17.47 -13.04 14.04
C ARG A 111 16.45 -14.01 13.48
N TRP A 112 15.17 -13.64 13.44
CA TRP A 112 14.11 -14.43 12.80
C TRP A 112 14.11 -14.34 11.28
N GLY A 113 14.90 -13.43 10.70
CA GLY A 113 14.94 -13.21 9.27
C GLY A 113 13.77 -12.38 8.74
N VAL A 114 13.15 -11.51 9.53
CA VAL A 114 12.10 -10.59 9.06
C VAL A 114 12.67 -9.61 8.02
N ASP A 115 11.94 -9.37 6.93
CA ASP A 115 12.30 -8.41 5.88
C ASP A 115 11.35 -7.20 5.82
N PHE A 116 10.20 -7.28 6.47
CA PHE A 116 9.13 -6.29 6.38
C PHE A 116 8.39 -6.17 7.72
N ILE A 117 8.20 -4.94 8.17
CA ILE A 117 7.43 -4.60 9.37
C ILE A 117 6.27 -3.72 8.94
N LYS A 118 5.03 -4.17 9.20
CA LYS A 118 3.84 -3.32 9.16
C LYS A 118 3.54 -2.87 10.59
N LEU A 119 3.72 -1.59 10.86
CA LEU A 119 3.41 -0.94 12.12
C LEU A 119 2.02 -0.29 12.00
N ASP A 120 1.04 -0.82 12.72
CA ASP A 120 -0.36 -0.44 12.59
C ASP A 120 -0.87 0.38 13.79
N PHE A 121 -2.04 0.99 13.65
CA PHE A 121 -2.64 1.89 14.66
C PHE A 121 -1.83 3.16 14.98
N ILE A 122 -0.83 3.53 14.18
CA ILE A 122 -0.02 4.71 14.41
C ILE A 122 -0.85 5.99 14.32
N THR A 123 -0.75 6.85 15.32
CA THR A 123 -1.33 8.19 15.36
C THR A 123 -0.28 9.27 15.15
N PRO A 124 -0.67 10.51 14.75
CA PRO A 124 -2.03 10.99 14.49
C PRO A 124 -2.71 10.42 13.24
N GLY A 125 -4.03 10.55 13.20
CA GLY A 125 -4.89 10.18 12.07
C GLY A 125 -5.63 8.85 12.23
N SER A 126 -4.94 7.78 12.67
CA SER A 126 -5.56 6.45 12.76
C SER A 126 -6.82 6.47 13.62
N PRO A 127 -7.96 5.94 13.12
CA PRO A 127 -9.19 5.90 13.89
C PRO A 127 -9.04 4.99 15.10
N GLN A 128 -9.62 5.42 16.23
CA GLN A 128 -9.58 4.67 17.48
C GLN A 128 -10.25 3.29 17.39
N ASN A 129 -11.32 3.13 16.60
CA ASN A 129 -12.04 1.86 16.42
C ASN A 129 -12.29 1.06 17.73
N GLY A 130 -12.73 1.77 18.78
CA GLY A 130 -13.02 1.18 20.09
C GLY A 130 -11.81 0.93 21.00
N VAL A 131 -10.61 1.34 20.59
CA VAL A 131 -9.41 1.30 21.44
C VAL A 131 -8.96 2.71 21.86
N ASN A 132 -8.03 2.80 22.79
CA ASN A 132 -7.61 4.04 23.45
C ASN A 132 -6.23 4.51 22.96
N LEU A 133 -6.12 4.83 21.68
CA LEU A 133 -4.85 5.24 21.08
C LEU A 133 -4.33 6.56 21.67
N PRO A 134 -3.01 6.70 21.92
CA PRO A 134 -2.40 8.00 22.17
C PRO A 134 -2.68 8.97 21.02
N ALA A 135 -2.71 10.27 21.32
CA ALA A 135 -2.97 11.29 20.29
C ALA A 135 -1.87 11.35 19.22
N ASN A 136 -0.62 11.06 19.60
CA ASN A 136 0.53 11.08 18.71
C ASN A 136 1.53 9.97 19.08
N GLU A 137 1.82 9.10 18.12
CA GLU A 137 2.79 7.99 18.22
C GLU A 137 3.90 8.12 17.17
N SER A 138 4.10 9.32 16.61
CA SER A 138 5.06 9.55 15.53
C SER A 138 6.50 9.16 15.88
N LEU A 139 6.90 9.34 17.15
CA LEU A 139 8.22 8.93 17.66
C LEU A 139 8.41 7.41 17.68
N VAL A 140 7.33 6.62 17.72
CA VAL A 140 7.42 5.15 17.58
C VAL A 140 7.94 4.79 16.19
N VAL A 141 7.51 5.51 15.14
CA VAL A 141 8.00 5.29 13.78
C VAL A 141 9.50 5.61 13.67
N ALA A 142 9.93 6.73 14.25
CA ALA A 142 11.34 7.10 14.30
C ALA A 142 12.19 6.09 15.10
N ALA A 143 11.64 5.54 16.19
CA ALA A 143 12.33 4.54 17.00
C ALA A 143 12.51 3.21 16.26
N TYR A 144 11.47 2.74 15.54
CA TYR A 144 11.58 1.57 14.66
C TYR A 144 12.58 1.81 13.52
N HIS A 145 12.55 2.97 12.86
CA HIS A 145 13.52 3.30 11.82
C HIS A 145 14.95 3.27 12.35
N THR A 146 15.20 3.90 13.49
CA THR A 146 16.51 3.89 14.16
C THR A 146 16.96 2.47 14.48
N ALA A 147 16.08 1.66 15.07
CA ALA A 147 16.36 0.27 15.41
C ALA A 147 16.66 -0.59 14.17
N ILE A 148 15.93 -0.39 13.06
CA ILE A 148 16.21 -1.05 11.77
C ILE A 148 17.58 -0.63 11.23
N SER A 149 17.94 0.66 11.31
CA SER A 149 19.23 1.16 10.84
C SER A 149 20.42 0.60 11.63
N ARG A 150 20.20 0.26 12.91
CA ARG A 150 21.19 -0.35 13.81
C ARG A 150 21.24 -1.88 13.68
N SER A 151 20.18 -2.50 13.18
CA SER A 151 20.13 -3.95 12.97
C SER A 151 21.01 -4.38 11.81
N SER A 152 21.60 -5.56 11.90
CA SER A 152 22.38 -6.14 10.80
C SER A 152 21.52 -6.63 9.62
N ARG A 153 20.19 -6.61 9.75
CA ARG A 153 19.26 -7.06 8.71
C ARG A 153 18.40 -5.90 8.20
N PRO A 154 18.49 -5.54 6.90
CA PRO A 154 17.59 -4.57 6.31
C PRO A 154 16.13 -5.04 6.38
N MET A 155 15.24 -4.15 6.84
CA MET A 155 13.80 -4.38 6.92
C MET A 155 13.06 -3.18 6.35
N ARG A 156 12.06 -3.43 5.52
CA ARG A 156 11.15 -2.38 5.03
C ARG A 156 10.14 -2.04 6.12
N LEU A 157 9.92 -0.76 6.39
CA LEU A 157 8.95 -0.27 7.36
C LEU A 157 7.73 0.34 6.66
N ALA A 158 6.56 -0.27 6.87
CA ALA A 158 5.27 0.25 6.46
C ALA A 158 4.48 0.73 7.67
N ILE A 159 3.89 1.92 7.59
CA ILE A 159 3.07 2.49 8.66
C ILE A 159 1.60 2.58 8.25
N SER A 160 0.73 2.31 9.21
CA SER A 160 -0.72 2.09 9.08
C SER A 160 -1.39 2.61 10.37
N TRP A 161 -2.64 3.08 10.40
CA TRP A 161 -3.82 2.65 9.64
C TRP A 161 -4.44 3.68 8.69
N LYS A 162 -4.68 4.91 9.12
CA LYS A 162 -5.11 6.01 8.25
C LYS A 162 -4.49 7.28 8.79
N LEU A 163 -3.22 7.43 8.47
CA LEU A 163 -2.34 8.43 9.09
C LEU A 163 -2.72 9.85 8.66
N ASP A 164 -2.40 10.82 9.51
CA ASP A 164 -2.56 12.22 9.19
C ASP A 164 -1.62 12.64 8.05
N ARG A 165 -2.11 13.58 7.23
CA ARG A 165 -1.38 14.17 6.10
C ARG A 165 -1.01 15.63 6.35
N ASP A 166 -1.21 16.14 7.58
CA ASP A 166 -0.67 17.43 7.98
C ASP A 166 0.83 17.51 7.62
N PRO A 167 1.32 18.63 7.04
CA PRO A 167 2.71 18.74 6.63
C PRO A 167 3.74 18.44 7.73
N SER A 168 3.42 18.74 9.00
CA SER A 168 4.33 18.50 10.12
C SER A 168 4.49 17.01 10.43
N ASP A 169 3.39 16.26 10.50
CA ASP A 169 3.42 14.81 10.70
C ASP A 169 3.96 14.09 9.46
N PHE A 170 3.59 14.56 8.26
CA PHE A 170 4.05 13.99 6.99
C PHE A 170 5.57 14.02 6.82
N ALA A 171 6.24 15.06 7.30
CA ALA A 171 7.70 15.13 7.31
C ALA A 171 8.33 14.00 8.15
N ILE A 172 7.70 13.62 9.27
CA ILE A 172 8.16 12.52 10.11
C ILE A 172 7.96 11.19 9.39
N TRP A 173 6.77 10.97 8.82
CA TRP A 173 6.45 9.76 8.04
C TRP A 173 7.45 9.55 6.90
N SER A 174 7.60 10.55 6.05
CA SER A 174 8.43 10.49 4.84
C SER A 174 9.93 10.34 5.12
N SER A 175 10.39 10.71 6.31
CA SER A 175 11.79 10.55 6.74
C SER A 175 12.06 9.22 7.43
N ASN A 176 11.04 8.49 7.87
CA ASN A 176 11.22 7.32 8.73
C ASN A 176 10.53 6.04 8.24
N ALA A 177 9.68 6.08 7.21
CA ALA A 177 8.99 4.90 6.70
C ALA A 177 9.08 4.77 5.17
N ASP A 178 9.09 3.53 4.69
CA ASP A 178 9.11 3.22 3.26
C ASP A 178 7.71 3.27 2.63
N SER A 179 6.65 3.11 3.42
CA SER A 179 5.28 3.29 2.91
C SER A 179 4.30 3.80 3.95
N PHE A 180 3.37 4.62 3.48
CA PHE A 180 2.36 5.33 4.25
C PHE A 180 0.97 4.87 3.85
N ARG A 181 0.18 4.40 4.81
CA ARG A 181 -1.19 4.00 4.56
C ARG A 181 -2.12 5.17 4.30
N THR A 182 -2.68 5.26 3.09
CA THR A 182 -3.47 6.42 2.67
C THR A 182 -4.92 6.39 3.16
N ASP A 183 -5.47 5.21 3.42
CA ASP A 183 -6.86 5.02 3.85
C ASP A 183 -6.97 3.91 4.88
N GLN A 184 -8.08 3.89 5.61
CA GLN A 184 -8.47 2.78 6.47
C GLN A 184 -8.67 1.47 5.67
N ASP A 185 -9.07 0.40 6.36
CA ASP A 185 -9.21 -0.93 5.78
C ASP A 185 -10.15 -0.93 4.57
N ILE A 186 -9.68 -1.56 3.49
CA ILE A 186 -10.45 -1.79 2.28
C ILE A 186 -11.34 -3.02 2.40
N ASN A 187 -11.04 -3.89 3.36
CA ASN A 187 -11.76 -5.12 3.58
C ASN A 187 -13.09 -4.86 4.31
N ASN A 188 -14.02 -5.79 4.18
CA ASN A 188 -15.33 -5.74 4.81
C ASN A 188 -15.34 -6.36 6.24
N ALA A 189 -14.18 -6.54 6.89
CA ALA A 189 -14.15 -7.11 8.24
C ALA A 189 -14.96 -6.26 9.21
N GLY A 190 -15.71 -6.92 10.09
CA GLY A 190 -16.64 -6.26 11.01
C GLY A 190 -17.98 -5.86 10.38
N SER A 191 -18.19 -6.09 9.08
CA SER A 191 -19.51 -5.95 8.45
C SER A 191 -20.25 -7.30 8.35
N ASN A 192 -21.57 -7.26 8.19
CA ASN A 192 -22.41 -8.43 7.89
C ASN A 192 -22.33 -8.81 6.39
N SER A 193 -21.12 -8.86 5.83
CA SER A 193 -20.87 -9.19 4.43
C SER A 193 -20.04 -10.47 4.30
N ALA A 194 -20.44 -11.35 3.37
CA ALA A 194 -19.66 -12.53 3.02
C ALA A 194 -18.52 -12.23 2.03
N SER A 195 -18.52 -11.03 1.41
CA SER A 195 -17.52 -10.63 0.42
C SER A 195 -16.32 -9.94 1.07
N SER A 196 -15.14 -10.08 0.47
CA SER A 196 -13.90 -9.53 1.01
C SER A 196 -13.84 -8.00 1.00
N THR A 197 -14.37 -7.35 -0.03
CA THR A 197 -14.44 -5.88 -0.14
C THR A 197 -15.74 -5.44 -0.83
N SER A 198 -15.94 -4.14 -1.02
CA SER A 198 -17.05 -3.56 -1.78
C SER A 198 -16.52 -2.48 -2.73
N TRP A 199 -17.21 -2.27 -3.86
CA TRP A 199 -16.77 -1.27 -4.82
C TRP A 199 -16.79 0.16 -4.25
N GLY A 200 -17.73 0.49 -3.37
CA GLY A 200 -17.75 1.81 -2.71
C GLY A 200 -16.53 2.04 -1.81
N THR A 201 -16.11 1.00 -1.08
CA THR A 201 -14.86 1.05 -0.31
C THR A 201 -13.63 1.20 -1.20
N VAL A 202 -13.61 0.58 -2.38
CA VAL A 202 -12.54 0.77 -3.38
C VAL A 202 -12.54 2.19 -3.95
N GLN A 203 -13.70 2.76 -4.28
CA GLN A 203 -13.82 4.17 -4.71
C GLN A 203 -13.24 5.12 -3.65
N ARG A 204 -13.50 4.85 -2.36
CA ARG A 204 -12.90 5.60 -1.24
C ARG A 204 -11.37 5.51 -1.20
N ALA A 205 -10.82 4.31 -1.38
CA ALA A 205 -9.37 4.10 -1.38
C ALA A 205 -8.70 4.86 -2.54
N ILE A 206 -9.32 4.85 -3.73
CA ILE A 206 -8.88 5.61 -4.91
C ILE A 206 -8.90 7.12 -4.64
N ASP A 207 -9.96 7.65 -4.02
CA ASP A 207 -10.03 9.08 -3.67
C ASP A 207 -9.02 9.45 -2.58
N ASN A 208 -8.76 8.58 -1.59
CA ASN A 208 -7.72 8.83 -0.60
C ASN A 208 -6.31 8.87 -1.23
N TYR A 209 -6.03 7.99 -2.19
CA TYR A 209 -4.80 8.10 -2.98
C TYR A 209 -4.77 9.41 -3.79
N ARG A 210 -5.88 9.81 -4.41
CA ARG A 210 -5.99 11.10 -5.11
C ARG A 210 -5.58 12.25 -4.19
N GLN A 211 -6.19 12.32 -3.00
CA GLN A 211 -5.90 13.34 -2.00
C GLN A 211 -4.44 13.31 -1.53
N TYR A 212 -3.86 12.12 -1.34
CA TYR A 212 -2.45 11.96 -1.02
C TYR A 212 -1.54 12.53 -2.12
N ILE A 213 -1.76 12.11 -3.37
CA ILE A 213 -0.83 12.45 -4.45
C ILE A 213 -0.95 13.91 -4.91
N VAL A 214 -2.11 14.56 -4.73
CA VAL A 214 -2.24 16.00 -5.04
C VAL A 214 -1.51 16.91 -4.05
N LEU A 215 -1.21 16.42 -2.84
CA LEU A 215 -0.37 17.15 -1.88
C LEU A 215 1.12 17.14 -2.27
N HIS A 216 1.51 16.25 -3.18
CA HIS A 216 2.88 16.17 -3.69
C HIS A 216 3.04 17.17 -4.84
N THR A 217 3.87 18.19 -4.60
CA THR A 217 3.83 19.48 -5.31
C THR A 217 4.47 19.47 -6.71
N GLY A 218 5.19 18.40 -7.09
CA GLY A 218 5.82 18.29 -8.42
C GLY A 218 5.23 17.20 -9.30
N GLN A 219 4.99 17.46 -10.60
CA GLN A 219 4.50 16.45 -11.57
C GLN A 219 5.46 15.30 -11.86
N ASP A 220 6.74 15.46 -11.51
CA ASP A 220 7.81 14.49 -11.73
C ASP A 220 8.53 14.14 -10.42
N GLU A 221 7.91 14.45 -9.29
CA GLU A 221 8.45 14.15 -7.98
C GLU A 221 8.52 12.63 -7.78
N VAL A 222 9.73 12.15 -7.47
CA VAL A 222 9.99 10.79 -7.00
C VAL A 222 9.64 10.76 -5.52
N LEU A 223 8.72 9.88 -5.14
CA LEU A 223 8.30 9.77 -3.75
C LEU A 223 9.42 9.15 -2.91
N SER A 224 9.69 9.72 -1.74
CA SER A 224 10.53 9.09 -0.71
C SER A 224 9.74 8.08 0.13
N ILE A 225 8.42 8.24 0.20
CA ILE A 225 7.50 7.35 0.90
C ILE A 225 6.38 6.91 -0.04
N TYR A 226 6.20 5.60 -0.16
CA TYR A 226 5.23 5.03 -1.10
C TYR A 226 3.83 5.01 -0.49
N PRO A 227 2.77 5.34 -1.26
CA PRO A 227 1.41 5.15 -0.77
C PRO A 227 1.14 3.65 -0.53
N ASP A 228 0.42 3.31 0.52
CA ASP A 228 -0.18 2.00 0.72
C ASP A 228 -1.70 2.16 0.60
N MET A 229 -2.25 1.61 -0.49
CA MET A 229 -3.69 1.61 -0.77
C MET A 229 -4.42 0.39 -0.20
N ASP A 230 -3.76 -0.44 0.62
CA ASP A 230 -4.20 -1.75 1.13
C ASP A 230 -3.94 -2.95 0.23
N ASN A 231 -4.31 -4.09 0.78
CA ASN A 231 -4.50 -5.35 0.10
C ASN A 231 -5.43 -5.23 -1.12
N MET A 232 -5.10 -5.97 -2.16
CA MET A 232 -5.88 -6.17 -3.36
C MET A 232 -6.68 -7.47 -3.24
N PHE A 233 -8.01 -7.38 -3.32
CA PHE A 233 -8.92 -8.53 -3.41
C PHE A 233 -9.24 -8.89 -4.86
N VAL A 234 -8.18 -9.08 -5.67
CA VAL A 234 -8.28 -9.22 -7.13
C VAL A 234 -8.10 -10.64 -7.64
N ALA A 235 -7.77 -11.62 -6.79
CA ALA A 235 -7.43 -12.97 -7.23
C ALA A 235 -8.56 -14.01 -7.06
N ASN A 236 -9.52 -13.78 -6.17
CA ASN A 236 -10.69 -14.66 -6.00
C ASN A 236 -11.88 -14.19 -6.88
N ALA A 237 -12.78 -15.12 -7.21
CA ALA A 237 -13.98 -14.84 -7.99
C ALA A 237 -14.85 -13.73 -7.39
N GLY A 238 -15.67 -13.07 -8.22
CA GLY A 238 -16.49 -11.92 -7.82
C GLY A 238 -17.42 -12.18 -6.63
N ALA A 239 -17.96 -13.40 -6.52
CA ALA A 239 -18.79 -13.81 -5.37
C ALA A 239 -18.04 -13.78 -4.03
N ILE A 240 -16.70 -13.97 -4.05
CA ILE A 240 -15.84 -13.94 -2.87
C ILE A 240 -15.26 -12.54 -2.66
N SER A 241 -14.71 -11.94 -3.72
CA SER A 241 -14.08 -10.62 -3.60
C SER A 241 -15.08 -9.49 -3.36
N GLY A 242 -16.31 -9.60 -3.87
CA GLY A 242 -17.33 -8.56 -3.81
C GLY A 242 -17.24 -7.52 -4.93
N VAL A 243 -16.42 -7.78 -5.95
CA VAL A 243 -16.17 -6.89 -7.09
C VAL A 243 -16.17 -7.66 -8.42
N THR A 244 -16.58 -7.02 -9.51
CA THR A 244 -16.60 -7.63 -10.85
C THR A 244 -15.19 -7.82 -11.42
N ASN A 245 -15.05 -8.52 -12.55
CA ASN A 245 -13.74 -8.70 -13.18
C ASN A 245 -13.15 -7.37 -13.69
N GLU A 246 -14.00 -6.49 -14.19
CA GLU A 246 -13.65 -5.13 -14.63
C GLU A 246 -13.08 -4.34 -13.45
N GLN A 247 -13.79 -4.37 -12.31
CA GLN A 247 -13.38 -3.73 -11.07
C GLN A 247 -12.08 -4.34 -10.51
N ARG A 248 -11.92 -5.67 -10.55
CA ARG A 248 -10.67 -6.35 -10.15
C ARG A 248 -9.47 -5.89 -10.98
N ARG A 249 -9.65 -5.73 -12.29
CA ARG A 249 -8.61 -5.16 -13.17
C ARG A 249 -8.33 -3.70 -12.82
N THR A 250 -9.37 -2.91 -12.54
CA THR A 250 -9.22 -1.49 -12.15
C THR A 250 -8.50 -1.33 -10.83
N ILE A 251 -8.77 -2.16 -9.82
CA ILE A 251 -8.01 -2.22 -8.57
C ILE A 251 -6.53 -2.47 -8.88
N LEU A 252 -6.20 -3.53 -9.64
CA LEU A 252 -4.81 -3.83 -9.96
C LEU A 252 -4.12 -2.67 -10.71
N ASN A 253 -4.80 -2.07 -11.70
CA ASN A 253 -4.28 -0.92 -12.44
C ASN A 253 -3.99 0.27 -11.52
N HIS A 254 -4.92 0.63 -10.64
CA HIS A 254 -4.76 1.74 -9.71
C HIS A 254 -3.57 1.51 -8.78
N TRP A 255 -3.46 0.33 -8.18
CA TRP A 255 -2.40 0.01 -7.23
C TRP A 255 -1.02 0.01 -7.91
N MET A 256 -0.91 -0.58 -9.10
CA MET A 256 0.34 -0.56 -9.85
C MET A 256 0.73 0.87 -10.23
N LEU A 257 -0.20 1.66 -10.78
CA LEU A 257 0.08 3.03 -11.24
C LEU A 257 0.30 4.03 -10.10
N ALA A 258 -0.25 3.76 -8.91
CA ALA A 258 0.02 4.56 -7.72
C ALA A 258 1.42 4.34 -7.15
N GLY A 259 2.13 3.28 -7.59
CA GLY A 259 3.35 2.84 -6.91
C GLY A 259 3.05 2.27 -5.52
N SER A 260 1.85 1.69 -5.32
CA SER A 260 1.44 1.17 -4.04
C SER A 260 2.17 -0.12 -3.67
N ASN A 261 2.20 -0.45 -2.38
CA ASN A 261 2.41 -1.83 -1.95
C ASN A 261 1.40 -2.74 -2.66
N LEU A 262 1.89 -3.77 -3.36
CA LEU A 262 1.07 -4.74 -4.10
C LEU A 262 0.88 -6.00 -3.25
N MET A 263 0.01 -5.91 -2.25
CA MET A 263 -0.31 -7.02 -1.35
C MET A 263 -1.60 -7.70 -1.79
N LEU A 264 -1.64 -9.04 -1.84
CA LEU A 264 -2.89 -9.76 -2.08
C LEU A 264 -3.57 -10.06 -0.73
N GLY A 265 -4.80 -9.59 -0.56
CA GLY A 265 -5.68 -10.03 0.53
C GLY A 265 -6.50 -11.27 0.19
N SER A 266 -6.45 -11.70 -1.07
CA SER A 266 -7.17 -12.86 -1.58
C SER A 266 -6.69 -14.19 -0.97
N ASP A 267 -7.61 -15.13 -0.80
CA ASP A 267 -7.29 -16.51 -0.45
C ASP A 267 -6.51 -17.17 -1.60
N LEU A 268 -5.22 -17.40 -1.39
CA LEU A 268 -4.33 -17.97 -2.39
C LEU A 268 -4.66 -19.43 -2.76
N SER A 269 -5.46 -20.12 -1.93
CA SER A 269 -5.94 -21.48 -2.23
C SER A 269 -7.14 -21.49 -3.18
N ASN A 270 -7.77 -20.33 -3.39
CA ASN A 270 -9.01 -20.19 -4.17
C ASN A 270 -8.91 -19.14 -5.29
N ILE A 271 -7.77 -19.11 -5.98
CA ILE A 271 -7.54 -18.19 -7.11
C ILE A 271 -8.27 -18.71 -8.35
N ASP A 272 -9.17 -17.90 -8.92
CA ASP A 272 -9.89 -18.24 -10.15
C ASP A 272 -9.04 -17.98 -11.42
N GLY A 273 -9.54 -18.38 -12.58
CA GLY A 273 -8.82 -18.25 -13.85
C GLY A 273 -8.49 -16.79 -14.20
N PHE A 274 -9.44 -15.88 -13.99
CA PHE A 274 -9.24 -14.46 -14.24
C PHE A 274 -8.21 -13.84 -13.27
N GLY A 275 -8.33 -14.13 -11.98
CA GLY A 275 -7.42 -13.68 -10.94
C GLY A 275 -5.99 -14.13 -11.18
N ARG A 276 -5.80 -15.40 -11.58
CA ARG A 276 -4.50 -15.91 -12.01
C ARG A 276 -3.95 -15.10 -13.18
N SER A 277 -4.75 -14.82 -14.20
CA SER A 277 -4.33 -14.03 -15.37
C SER A 277 -3.92 -12.60 -15.01
N LEU A 278 -4.52 -12.00 -13.98
CA LEU A 278 -4.15 -10.69 -13.48
C LEU A 278 -2.80 -10.72 -12.77
N VAL A 279 -2.62 -11.60 -11.78
CA VAL A 279 -1.46 -11.57 -10.87
C VAL A 279 -0.21 -12.28 -11.42
N SER A 280 -0.32 -12.98 -12.56
CA SER A 280 0.81 -13.66 -13.19
C SER A 280 1.30 -13.00 -14.49
N ASN A 281 0.72 -11.87 -14.92
CA ASN A 281 1.12 -11.20 -16.16
C ASN A 281 2.36 -10.32 -15.96
N THR A 282 3.54 -10.94 -16.00
CA THR A 282 4.81 -10.24 -15.77
C THR A 282 5.08 -9.10 -16.75
N ALA A 283 4.67 -9.22 -18.01
CA ALA A 283 4.86 -8.17 -19.01
C ALA A 283 4.08 -6.89 -18.63
N THR A 284 2.84 -7.04 -18.16
CA THR A 284 2.05 -5.91 -17.67
C THR A 284 2.64 -5.30 -16.40
N PHE A 285 3.09 -6.12 -15.44
CA PHE A 285 3.75 -5.62 -14.22
C PHE A 285 5.00 -4.82 -14.56
N SER A 286 5.87 -5.32 -15.44
CA SER A 286 7.06 -4.58 -15.85
C SER A 286 6.76 -3.32 -16.66
N ALA A 287 5.67 -3.31 -17.44
CA ALA A 287 5.27 -2.12 -18.16
C ALA A 287 4.65 -1.03 -17.27
N ILE A 288 3.97 -1.42 -16.19
CA ILE A 288 3.20 -0.52 -15.34
C ILE A 288 3.87 -0.28 -13.99
N ALA A 289 3.96 -1.31 -13.15
CA ALA A 289 4.40 -1.20 -11.76
C ALA A 289 5.86 -0.74 -11.65
N ASP A 290 6.77 -1.30 -12.45
CA ASP A 290 8.19 -0.91 -12.43
C ASP A 290 8.36 0.58 -12.75
N PHE A 291 7.63 1.08 -13.76
CA PHE A 291 7.67 2.49 -14.14
C PHE A 291 7.03 3.40 -13.07
N ALA A 292 5.83 3.04 -12.62
CA ALA A 292 5.05 3.84 -11.67
C ALA A 292 5.65 3.85 -10.26
N SER A 293 6.45 2.83 -9.89
CA SER A 293 7.25 2.84 -8.65
C SER A 293 8.31 3.95 -8.62
N LYS A 294 8.64 4.53 -9.78
CA LYS A 294 9.50 5.71 -9.86
C LYS A 294 8.71 6.98 -10.18
N TYR A 295 7.69 6.87 -11.02
CA TYR A 295 6.87 7.98 -11.49
C TYR A 295 5.38 7.66 -11.26
N PRO A 296 4.86 7.81 -10.03
CA PRO A 296 3.49 7.44 -9.71
C PRO A 296 2.48 8.34 -10.43
N MET A 297 1.26 7.82 -10.62
CA MET A 297 0.24 8.53 -11.39
C MET A 297 -0.39 9.69 -10.61
N ARG A 298 -0.69 10.78 -11.31
CA ARG A 298 -1.42 11.94 -10.79
C ARG A 298 -2.73 12.13 -11.55
N PRO A 299 -3.80 12.63 -10.91
CA PRO A 299 -5.07 12.83 -11.57
C PRO A 299 -4.99 13.99 -12.58
N ARG A 300 -5.57 13.80 -13.77
CA ARG A 300 -5.71 14.81 -14.84
C ARG A 300 -7.06 14.62 -15.52
N ASN A 301 -8.09 15.27 -15.00
CA ASN A 301 -9.47 15.01 -15.37
C ASN A 301 -9.83 15.46 -16.79
N PRO A 302 -10.67 14.68 -17.52
CA PRO A 302 -11.30 15.13 -18.75
C PRO A 302 -11.96 16.51 -18.63
N GLY A 303 -11.84 17.34 -19.66
CA GLY A 303 -12.39 18.69 -19.76
C GLY A 303 -11.59 19.78 -19.02
N SER A 304 -10.75 19.43 -18.04
CA SER A 304 -10.15 20.43 -17.15
C SER A 304 -8.64 20.25 -16.92
N GLY A 305 -8.13 19.02 -17.04
CA GLY A 305 -6.78 18.65 -16.64
C GLY A 305 -6.52 18.77 -15.12
N GLN A 306 -7.57 18.96 -14.31
CA GLN A 306 -7.47 19.16 -12.85
C GLN A 306 -7.53 17.83 -12.08
N GLY A 307 -7.31 17.89 -10.77
CA GLY A 307 -7.21 16.71 -9.90
C GLY A 307 -8.36 16.48 -8.93
N VAL A 308 -9.57 17.00 -9.19
CA VAL A 308 -10.74 16.82 -8.30
C VAL A 308 -11.32 15.41 -8.44
N ALA A 309 -12.06 14.92 -7.44
CA ALA A 309 -12.74 13.63 -7.54
C ALA A 309 -13.78 13.66 -8.67
N GLN A 310 -13.73 12.68 -9.59
CA GLN A 310 -14.71 12.53 -10.68
C GLN A 310 -14.97 11.05 -10.97
N GLN A 311 -16.19 10.72 -11.38
CA GLN A 311 -16.55 9.38 -11.82
C GLN A 311 -15.78 8.93 -13.08
N LEU A 312 -15.69 9.83 -14.07
CA LEU A 312 -14.93 9.60 -15.29
C LEU A 312 -13.59 10.29 -15.12
N GLN A 313 -12.54 9.50 -14.94
CA GLN A 313 -11.25 10.05 -14.53
C GLN A 313 -10.13 9.60 -15.47
N ALA A 314 -9.18 10.50 -15.67
CA ALA A 314 -7.92 10.20 -16.30
C ALA A 314 -6.77 10.50 -15.34
N TRP A 315 -5.71 9.71 -15.44
CA TRP A 315 -4.50 9.83 -14.63
C TRP A 315 -3.28 9.69 -15.52
N ILE A 316 -2.17 10.32 -15.12
CA ILE A 316 -0.89 10.20 -15.82
C ILE A 316 0.25 9.88 -14.86
N ALA A 317 1.02 8.84 -15.16
CA ALA A 317 2.29 8.52 -14.53
C ALA A 317 3.44 8.96 -15.45
N GLY A 318 4.44 9.63 -14.87
CA GLY A 318 5.47 10.36 -15.62
C GLY A 318 4.93 11.63 -16.29
N PRO A 319 5.55 12.12 -17.39
CA PRO A 319 6.57 11.43 -18.17
C PRO A 319 7.94 11.31 -17.50
N SER A 320 8.71 10.28 -17.84
CA SER A 320 10.12 10.26 -17.43
C SER A 320 10.89 11.43 -18.06
N LEU A 321 11.46 12.29 -17.22
CA LEU A 321 12.40 13.34 -17.61
C LEU A 321 13.82 12.76 -17.67
N SER A 322 14.38 12.66 -18.88
CA SER A 322 15.82 12.49 -19.15
C SER A 322 16.45 11.12 -18.84
N ALA A 323 16.48 10.24 -19.84
CA ALA A 323 17.66 9.40 -20.06
C ALA A 323 18.52 10.06 -21.16
N PRO A 324 19.87 9.88 -21.17
CA PRO A 324 20.75 10.35 -22.25
C PRO A 324 20.36 9.82 -23.65
N THR A 325 19.45 8.85 -23.70
CA THR A 325 18.98 8.14 -24.90
C THR A 325 17.83 8.81 -25.64
N GLY A 326 17.29 9.94 -25.13
CA GLY A 326 16.25 10.71 -25.83
C GLY A 326 14.82 10.14 -25.78
N ASN A 327 14.63 8.95 -25.22
CA ASN A 327 13.32 8.29 -25.04
C ASN A 327 12.64 8.75 -23.74
N SER A 328 11.36 9.11 -23.83
CA SER A 328 10.50 9.45 -22.67
C SER A 328 9.28 8.56 -22.69
N THR A 329 8.84 8.12 -21.52
CA THR A 329 7.69 7.22 -21.35
C THR A 329 6.68 7.87 -20.42
N ALA A 330 5.40 7.67 -20.69
CA ALA A 330 4.31 7.97 -19.76
C ALA A 330 3.26 6.86 -19.81
N LEU A 331 2.50 6.69 -18.73
CA LEU A 331 1.33 5.82 -18.69
C LEU A 331 0.10 6.66 -18.42
N VAL A 332 -0.99 6.40 -19.14
CA VAL A 332 -2.28 7.06 -18.95
C VAL A 332 -3.30 6.02 -18.52
N LEU A 333 -3.99 6.26 -17.42
CA LEU A 333 -5.18 5.50 -17.01
C LEU A 333 -6.41 6.27 -17.43
N LEU A 334 -7.36 5.60 -18.09
CA LEU A 334 -8.73 6.08 -18.27
C LEU A 334 -9.64 5.16 -17.46
N ALA A 335 -10.54 5.72 -16.67
CA ALA A 335 -11.44 4.94 -15.82
C ALA A 335 -12.86 5.48 -15.83
N ASN A 336 -13.84 4.58 -15.86
CA ASN A 336 -15.23 4.84 -15.53
C ASN A 336 -15.54 4.12 -14.21
N TYR A 337 -15.61 4.84 -13.10
CA TYR A 337 -15.85 4.21 -11.80
C TYR A 337 -17.30 3.76 -11.56
N GLY A 338 -18.22 4.03 -12.49
CA GLY A 338 -19.65 3.89 -12.24
C GLY A 338 -20.17 4.92 -11.23
N PRO A 339 -21.47 4.86 -10.88
CA PRO A 339 -22.07 5.82 -9.96
C PRO A 339 -21.35 5.86 -8.61
N ASP A 340 -21.39 7.01 -7.93
CA ASP A 340 -20.80 7.16 -6.60
C ASP A 340 -21.59 6.30 -5.62
N LEU A 341 -20.91 5.39 -4.94
CA LEU A 341 -21.51 4.53 -3.92
C LEU A 341 -21.40 5.14 -2.52
N GLY A 342 -21.30 6.47 -2.45
CA GLY A 342 -21.34 7.29 -1.24
C GLY A 342 -19.98 7.50 -0.57
N GLN A 343 -18.89 7.00 -1.18
CA GLN A 343 -17.55 7.11 -0.60
C GLN A 343 -16.47 7.54 -1.61
N GLY A 344 -16.80 7.71 -2.89
CA GLY A 344 -15.86 8.14 -3.93
C GLY A 344 -15.65 9.65 -4.00
N GLY A 345 -16.57 10.45 -3.43
CA GLY A 345 -16.45 11.90 -3.29
C GLY A 345 -16.81 12.69 -4.55
N PHE A 346 -17.20 12.04 -5.64
CA PHE A 346 -17.53 12.70 -6.91
C PHE A 346 -19.01 12.99 -7.10
N GLN A 347 -19.91 12.39 -6.30
CA GLN A 347 -21.33 12.75 -6.19
C GLN A 347 -22.13 12.66 -7.51
N THR A 348 -21.61 11.98 -8.52
CA THR A 348 -22.30 11.72 -9.79
C THR A 348 -22.85 10.31 -9.83
N SER A 349 -23.88 10.11 -10.66
CA SER A 349 -24.60 8.84 -10.77
C SER A 349 -24.76 8.38 -12.23
N LEU A 350 -23.76 8.64 -13.09
CA LEU A 350 -23.82 8.16 -14.47
C LEU A 350 -23.75 6.62 -14.45
N THR A 351 -24.51 5.97 -15.32
CA THR A 351 -24.56 4.51 -15.41
C THR A 351 -24.22 4.03 -16.82
N GLY A 352 -23.92 2.74 -16.93
CA GLY A 352 -23.55 2.07 -18.16
C GLY A 352 -22.19 2.49 -18.71
N SER A 353 -22.00 2.16 -20.00
CA SER A 353 -20.76 2.45 -20.72
C SER A 353 -20.63 3.94 -20.99
N GLN A 354 -19.49 4.52 -20.64
CA GLN A 354 -19.17 5.92 -20.83
C GLN A 354 -17.92 6.07 -21.69
N THR A 355 -17.92 7.03 -22.60
CA THR A 355 -16.72 7.38 -23.35
C THR A 355 -15.87 8.32 -22.51
N VAL A 356 -14.70 7.84 -22.08
CA VAL A 356 -13.71 8.64 -21.36
C VAL A 356 -12.67 9.12 -22.36
N SER A 357 -12.50 10.44 -22.47
CA SER A 357 -11.59 11.06 -23.43
C SER A 357 -10.71 12.11 -22.75
N ILE A 358 -9.42 12.13 -23.07
CA ILE A 358 -8.46 13.11 -22.56
C ILE A 358 -7.50 13.53 -23.67
N SER A 359 -7.25 14.83 -23.79
CA SER A 359 -6.29 15.39 -24.74
C SER A 359 -4.87 15.41 -24.17
N LEU A 360 -3.87 15.47 -25.07
CA LEU A 360 -2.48 15.67 -24.64
C LEU A 360 -2.28 17.00 -23.88
N ALA A 361 -3.09 18.02 -24.18
CA ALA A 361 -3.05 19.31 -23.48
C ALA A 361 -3.54 19.17 -22.03
N GLU A 362 -4.67 18.50 -21.83
CA GLU A 362 -5.21 18.23 -20.48
C GLU A 362 -4.30 17.31 -19.67
N LEU A 363 -3.53 16.44 -20.33
CA LEU A 363 -2.46 15.64 -19.71
C LEU A 363 -1.16 16.44 -19.47
N GLY A 364 -1.00 17.63 -20.06
CA GLY A 364 0.20 18.47 -19.92
C GLY A 364 1.42 17.99 -20.72
N ILE A 365 1.21 17.14 -21.74
CA ILE A 365 2.30 16.48 -22.49
C ILE A 365 2.25 16.76 -24.00
N ALA A 366 1.48 17.78 -24.40
CA ALA A 366 1.24 18.11 -25.81
C ALA A 366 2.45 18.68 -26.56
N SER A 367 3.51 19.07 -25.86
CA SER A 367 4.77 19.54 -26.47
C SER A 367 5.53 18.45 -27.24
N ARG A 368 5.09 17.19 -27.14
CA ARG A 368 5.74 16.02 -27.75
C ARG A 368 4.76 15.20 -28.59
N SER A 369 5.31 14.36 -29.47
CA SER A 369 4.56 13.33 -30.18
C SER A 369 4.75 11.98 -29.50
N TRP A 370 3.68 11.19 -29.40
CA TRP A 370 3.66 9.95 -28.65
C TRP A 370 3.13 8.80 -29.49
N ASN A 371 3.80 7.64 -29.45
CA ASN A 371 3.19 6.39 -29.88
C ASN A 371 2.37 5.84 -28.72
N ALA A 372 1.09 5.54 -28.97
CA ALA A 372 0.16 5.05 -27.96
C ALA A 372 -0.11 3.55 -28.12
N LYS A 373 -0.12 2.82 -27.01
CA LYS A 373 -0.36 1.37 -27.00
C LYS A 373 -1.21 0.97 -25.80
N ASP A 374 -2.28 0.23 -26.03
CA ASP A 374 -3.07 -0.43 -24.99
C ASP A 374 -2.23 -1.56 -24.37
N VAL A 375 -1.94 -1.45 -23.07
CA VAL A 375 -1.01 -2.37 -22.38
C VAL A 375 -1.59 -3.77 -22.28
N TRP A 376 -2.84 -3.90 -21.85
CA TRP A 376 -3.47 -5.19 -21.61
C TRP A 376 -3.78 -5.96 -22.89
N ASN A 377 -4.20 -5.24 -23.94
CA ASN A 377 -4.54 -5.85 -25.22
C ASN A 377 -3.35 -5.93 -26.20
N ASN A 378 -2.18 -5.42 -25.79
CA ASN A 378 -0.98 -5.32 -26.63
C ASN A 378 -1.27 -4.63 -27.99
N LYS A 379 -2.22 -3.69 -28.03
CA LYS A 379 -2.74 -3.10 -29.27
C LYS A 379 -2.18 -1.70 -29.50
N ASN A 380 -1.58 -1.46 -30.66
CA ASN A 380 -1.16 -0.12 -31.08
C ASN A 380 -2.40 0.76 -31.34
N LEU A 381 -2.41 1.97 -30.77
CA LEU A 381 -3.48 2.96 -30.88
C LEU A 381 -3.10 4.11 -31.83
N GLY A 382 -1.91 4.07 -32.41
CA GLY A 382 -1.41 5.07 -33.35
C GLY A 382 -0.56 6.15 -32.69
N VAL A 383 -0.45 7.28 -33.39
CA VAL A 383 0.40 8.40 -32.99
C VAL A 383 -0.47 9.57 -32.55
N LEU A 384 -0.14 10.16 -31.40
CA LEU A 384 -0.76 11.36 -30.87
C LEU A 384 0.21 12.52 -31.02
N LYS A 385 -0.25 13.63 -31.61
CA LYS A 385 0.57 14.83 -31.82
C LYS A 385 -0.25 16.10 -31.68
N GLY A 386 0.28 17.06 -30.93
CA GLY A 386 -0.32 18.37 -30.74
C GLY A 386 -1.42 18.39 -29.67
N ASN A 387 -1.86 19.61 -29.33
CA ASN A 387 -2.74 19.88 -28.18
C ASN A 387 -4.07 19.14 -28.26
N SER A 388 -4.65 19.00 -29.46
CA SER A 388 -5.99 18.41 -29.67
C SER A 388 -5.97 16.90 -29.91
N ALA A 389 -4.81 16.24 -29.82
CA ALA A 389 -4.77 14.78 -29.93
C ALA A 389 -5.38 14.14 -28.68
N ILE A 390 -6.36 13.25 -28.89
CA ILE A 390 -7.21 12.69 -27.84
C ILE A 390 -6.94 11.18 -27.70
N LEU A 391 -6.76 10.74 -26.46
CA LEU A 391 -6.96 9.35 -26.06
C LEU A 391 -8.42 9.16 -25.68
N SER A 392 -9.07 8.14 -26.24
CA SER A 392 -10.48 7.85 -25.96
C SER A 392 -10.73 6.35 -25.84
N LYS A 393 -11.53 5.96 -24.85
CA LYS A 393 -12.00 4.59 -24.64
C LYS A 393 -13.46 4.62 -24.18
N ASN A 394 -14.27 3.72 -24.75
CA ASN A 394 -15.58 3.41 -24.21
C ASN A 394 -15.41 2.36 -23.11
N LEU A 395 -15.82 2.68 -21.89
CA LEU A 395 -15.56 1.89 -20.69
C LEU A 395 -16.87 1.63 -19.94
N GLY A 396 -17.11 0.37 -19.59
CA GLY A 396 -18.19 -0.04 -18.70
C GLY A 396 -18.01 0.47 -17.27
N GLU A 397 -19.00 0.27 -16.42
CA GLU A 397 -18.93 0.63 -15.01
C GLU A 397 -17.83 -0.18 -14.30
N GLY A 398 -16.97 0.51 -13.54
CA GLY A 398 -15.83 -0.09 -12.85
C GLY A 398 -14.68 -0.48 -13.77
N GLU A 399 -14.75 -0.19 -15.07
CA GLU A 399 -13.72 -0.55 -16.04
C GLU A 399 -12.64 0.55 -16.16
N SER A 400 -11.42 0.13 -16.47
CA SER A 400 -10.31 1.01 -16.77
C SER A 400 -9.42 0.48 -17.89
N ALA A 401 -8.73 1.38 -18.57
CA ALA A 401 -7.75 1.09 -19.61
C ALA A 401 -6.42 1.80 -19.30
N VAL A 402 -5.31 1.08 -19.51
CA VAL A 402 -3.96 1.63 -19.37
C VAL A 402 -3.32 1.76 -20.75
N ILE A 403 -2.89 2.97 -21.08
CA ILE A 403 -2.22 3.30 -22.32
C ILE A 403 -0.76 3.66 -22.02
N LEU A 404 0.17 2.94 -22.66
CA LEU A 404 1.59 3.27 -22.70
C LEU A 404 1.84 4.29 -23.81
N LEU A 405 2.48 5.39 -23.44
CA LEU A 405 2.96 6.42 -24.34
C LEU A 405 4.48 6.37 -24.40
N THR A 406 5.04 6.21 -25.59
CA THR A 406 6.49 6.32 -25.81
C THR A 406 6.78 7.48 -26.74
N LYS A 407 7.72 8.34 -26.35
CA LYS A 407 8.12 9.51 -27.13
C LYS A 407 8.61 9.04 -28.49
N ARG A 408 8.11 9.70 -29.52
CA ARG A 408 8.63 9.54 -30.88
C ARG A 408 9.94 10.35 -31.00
N VAL A 409 11.01 9.66 -31.37
CA VAL A 409 12.31 10.28 -31.73
C VAL A 409 12.18 11.06 -33.02
#